data_AF-A0A1Q5QW60-F1
#
_entry.id   AF-A0A1Q5QW60-F1
#
_cell.length_a   1.000
_cell.length_b   1.000
_cell.length_c   1.000
_cell.angle_alpha   90.00
_cell.angle_beta   90.00
_cell.angle_gamma   90.00
#
_symmetry.space_group_name_H-M   'P 1'
#
loop_
_entity.id
_entity.type
_entity.pdbx_description
1 polymer ?
#
loop_
_entity_poly.entity_id
_entity_poly.type
_entity_poly.pdbx_seq_one_letter_code
_entity_poly.pdbx_strand_id
1 'polypeptide(L)'
;MANRAGRTVTAAFAAAIALLSAPASATTLPDDRTWLIRMIACNGNGVLMEVYLPQSVAFAPHGGMVAGTTAEGYYTLDLTELNKGKGLEPVHVTMSADKKFVTVDQYTRGLPPTRIPVGGGTVDFDHRFGLDAKCGPFQAQDPNYGK
;
A
#
# COMPACT_ATOMS: atom_id res chain seq x y z
N MET A 1 -8.44 -11.90 -73.06
CA MET A 1 -7.40 -12.94 -73.24
C MET A 1 -6.10 -12.35 -72.71
N ALA A 2 -5.83 -12.50 -71.43
CA ALA A 2 -5.03 -13.58 -70.81
C ALA A 2 -3.52 -13.29 -70.87
N ASN A 3 -3.02 -12.56 -69.86
CA ASN A 3 -1.60 -12.60 -69.47
C ASN A 3 -1.53 -13.24 -68.08
N ARG A 4 -0.78 -14.35 -67.98
CA ARG A 4 -0.50 -15.09 -66.76
C ARG A 4 1.01 -15.12 -66.54
N ALA A 5 1.38 -15.22 -65.26
CA ALA A 5 2.71 -15.42 -64.68
C ALA A 5 3.47 -14.11 -64.39
N GLY A 6 3.79 -13.73 -63.15
CA GLY A 6 3.69 -14.40 -61.86
C GLY A 6 5.03 -14.32 -61.14
N ARG A 7 5.07 -13.71 -59.95
CA ARG A 7 5.84 -14.17 -58.78
C ARG A 7 5.70 -13.20 -57.61
N THR A 8 5.45 -13.82 -56.45
CA THR A 8 5.85 -13.41 -55.09
C THR A 8 5.30 -12.09 -54.55
N VAL A 9 4.15 -12.16 -53.87
CA VAL A 9 3.84 -11.28 -52.74
C VAL A 9 3.32 -12.15 -51.59
N THR A 10 4.24 -12.81 -50.90
CA THR A 10 4.02 -13.39 -49.57
C THR A 10 4.96 -12.68 -48.61
N ALA A 11 4.47 -11.61 -47.98
CA ALA A 11 4.94 -11.07 -46.70
C ALA A 11 4.30 -9.69 -46.45
N ALA A 12 3.06 -9.66 -45.97
CA ALA A 12 2.59 -8.53 -45.17
C ALA A 12 2.36 -9.09 -43.76
N PHE A 13 3.48 -9.35 -43.09
CA PHE A 13 3.52 -9.77 -41.70
C PHE A 13 2.95 -8.65 -40.83
N ALA A 14 2.08 -9.06 -39.91
CA ALA A 14 1.40 -8.24 -38.93
C ALA A 14 2.35 -7.29 -38.19
N ALA A 15 2.21 -5.99 -38.43
CA ALA A 15 2.82 -4.95 -37.65
C ALA A 15 1.69 -4.07 -37.12
N ALA A 16 1.25 -4.29 -35.88
CA ALA A 16 0.74 -3.25 -34.97
C ALA A 16 -0.02 -3.84 -33.77
N ILE A 17 0.59 -4.65 -32.90
CA ILE A 17 0.16 -4.78 -31.49
C ILE A 17 1.38 -5.09 -30.63
N ALA A 18 2.23 -4.10 -30.35
CA ALA A 18 3.38 -4.29 -29.45
C ALA A 18 3.71 -3.04 -28.63
N LEU A 19 2.73 -2.20 -28.32
CA LEU A 19 2.92 -1.03 -27.47
C LEU A 19 1.76 -0.94 -26.50
N LEU A 20 1.94 -1.46 -25.28
CA LEU A 20 1.27 -1.04 -24.02
C LEU A 20 1.33 -2.07 -22.88
N SER A 21 2.17 -3.11 -22.97
CA SER A 21 2.55 -3.89 -21.78
C SER A 21 3.64 -3.15 -21.02
N ALA A 22 3.26 -2.07 -20.33
CA ALA A 22 4.05 -1.59 -19.20
C ALA A 22 4.18 -2.76 -18.22
N PRO A 23 5.39 -3.07 -17.70
CA PRO A 23 5.49 -4.08 -16.66
C PRO A 23 4.63 -3.60 -15.49
N ALA A 24 3.63 -4.40 -15.12
CA ALA A 24 3.04 -4.26 -13.80
C ALA A 24 4.19 -4.50 -12.83
N SER A 25 4.67 -3.45 -12.16
CA SER A 25 5.60 -3.60 -11.05
C SER A 25 4.93 -4.54 -10.06
N ALA A 26 5.39 -5.79 -10.03
CA ALA A 26 4.97 -6.73 -9.02
C ALA A 26 5.45 -6.15 -7.68
N THR A 27 4.51 -5.59 -6.95
CA THR A 27 4.65 -5.22 -5.54
C THR A 27 5.32 -6.39 -4.83
N THR A 28 6.60 -6.20 -4.48
CA THR A 28 7.35 -7.20 -3.74
C THR A 28 6.97 -6.98 -2.29
N LEU A 29 6.09 -7.85 -1.79
CA LEU A 29 5.78 -7.89 -0.37
C LEU A 29 7.09 -8.07 0.43
N PRO A 30 7.15 -7.57 1.67
CA PRO A 30 8.31 -7.75 2.51
C PRO A 30 8.71 -9.23 2.58
N ASP A 31 10.00 -9.52 2.42
CA ASP A 31 10.57 -10.86 2.56
C ASP A 31 10.11 -11.49 3.89
N ASP A 32 9.90 -12.80 3.94
CA ASP A 32 9.33 -13.52 5.11
C ASP A 32 10.21 -13.44 6.37
N ARG A 33 11.44 -12.94 6.22
CA ARG A 33 12.40 -12.63 7.29
C ARG A 33 12.37 -11.17 7.76
N THR A 34 11.53 -10.34 7.16
CA THR A 34 11.48 -8.91 7.45
C THR A 34 10.58 -8.66 8.66
N TRP A 35 11.21 -8.27 9.77
CA TRP A 35 10.51 -7.69 10.90
C TRP A 35 9.67 -6.47 10.50
N LEU A 36 8.45 -6.48 11.04
CA LEU A 36 7.46 -5.44 10.86
C LEU A 36 7.43 -4.53 12.09
N ILE A 37 7.41 -3.23 11.85
CA ILE A 37 7.28 -2.20 12.86
C ILE A 37 5.86 -1.69 12.84
N ARG A 38 5.25 -1.57 14.02
CA ARG A 38 3.91 -0.99 14.13
C ARG A 38 4.01 0.52 13.99
N MET A 39 3.46 1.01 12.89
CA MET A 39 3.54 2.42 12.51
C MET A 39 2.40 3.21 13.10
N ILE A 40 1.21 2.62 13.16
CA ILE A 40 -0.01 3.27 13.63
C ILE A 40 -0.79 2.27 14.45
N ALA A 41 -1.39 2.75 15.54
CA ALA A 41 -2.46 2.06 16.23
C ALA A 41 -3.68 2.99 16.29
N CYS A 42 -4.84 2.47 15.95
CA CYS A 42 -6.12 3.15 15.97
C CYS A 42 -7.15 2.34 16.75
N ASN A 43 -8.02 3.01 17.51
CA ASN A 43 -9.13 2.37 18.19
C ASN A 43 -10.46 2.98 17.74
N GLY A 44 -11.40 2.15 17.29
CA GLY A 44 -12.76 2.57 16.94
C GLY A 44 -13.74 1.47 17.32
N ASN A 45 -14.84 1.83 17.98
CA ASN A 45 -15.93 0.90 18.34
C ASN A 45 -15.47 -0.39 19.05
N GLY A 46 -14.46 -0.29 19.93
CA GLY A 46 -13.92 -1.44 20.67
C GLY A 46 -12.95 -2.32 19.87
N VAL A 47 -12.64 -1.94 18.63
CA VAL A 47 -11.75 -2.66 17.73
C VAL A 47 -10.41 -1.92 17.63
N LEU A 48 -9.31 -2.66 17.78
CA LEU A 48 -7.95 -2.15 17.60
C LEU A 48 -7.49 -2.48 16.17
N MET A 49 -7.15 -1.42 15.43
CA MET A 49 -6.61 -1.47 14.08
C MET A 49 -5.16 -1.01 14.10
N GLU A 50 -4.29 -1.69 13.37
CA GLU A 50 -2.87 -1.34 13.32
C GLU A 50 -2.35 -1.40 11.89
N VAL A 51 -1.38 -0.53 11.59
CA VAL A 51 -0.65 -0.54 10.32
C VAL A 51 0.81 -0.82 10.62
N TYR A 52 1.39 -1.71 9.83
CA TYR A 52 2.75 -2.20 9.97
C TYR A 52 3.53 -1.96 8.69
N LEU A 53 4.80 -1.61 8.82
CA LEU A 53 5.74 -1.48 7.71
C LEU A 53 7.02 -2.25 8.00
N PRO A 54 7.76 -2.65 6.96
CA PRO A 54 9.11 -3.18 7.12
C PRO A 54 10.01 -2.24 7.91
N GLN A 55 10.86 -2.80 8.75
CA GLN A 55 11.98 -2.10 9.40
C GLN A 55 12.68 -1.10 8.48
N SER A 56 13.08 -1.56 7.29
CA SER A 56 13.90 -0.78 6.35
C SER A 56 13.20 0.48 5.87
N VAL A 57 11.86 0.45 5.86
CA VAL A 57 11.01 1.60 5.55
C VAL A 57 10.78 2.44 6.81
N ALA A 58 10.50 1.79 7.94
CA ALA A 58 10.19 2.43 9.21
C ALA A 58 11.37 3.26 9.75
N PHE A 59 12.61 2.77 9.58
CA PHE A 59 13.83 3.41 10.06
C PHE A 59 14.76 3.81 8.92
N ALA A 60 14.21 4.20 7.77
CA ALA A 60 15.01 4.69 6.67
C ALA A 60 15.90 5.88 7.14
N PRO A 61 17.08 6.11 6.53
CA PRO A 61 18.14 7.01 7.03
C PRO A 61 17.76 8.48 7.28
N HIS A 62 16.54 8.89 6.94
CA HIS A 62 16.04 10.27 7.01
C HIS A 62 14.81 10.40 7.92
N GLY A 63 14.75 9.60 8.99
CA GLY A 63 13.71 9.68 10.02
C GLY A 63 12.38 9.09 9.54
N GLY A 64 12.44 7.89 8.97
CA GLY A 64 11.27 7.14 8.52
C GLY A 64 10.94 7.28 7.03
N MET A 65 9.68 7.06 6.67
CA MET A 65 9.24 7.03 5.27
C MET A 65 9.63 8.30 4.50
N VAL A 66 10.12 8.10 3.28
CA VAL A 66 10.49 9.19 2.38
C VAL A 66 9.22 9.91 1.91
N ALA A 67 9.25 11.25 1.90
CA ALA A 67 8.12 12.06 1.47
C ALA A 67 7.71 11.75 0.02
N GLY A 68 6.40 11.63 -0.23
CA GLY A 68 5.85 11.34 -1.55
C GLY A 68 6.04 9.90 -2.03
N THR A 69 6.54 9.00 -1.18
CA THR A 69 6.78 7.60 -1.55
C THR A 69 5.70 6.67 -0.99
N THR A 70 5.51 5.57 -1.71
CA THR A 70 4.63 4.46 -1.32
C THR A 70 5.49 3.28 -0.89
N ALA A 71 5.08 2.61 0.18
CA ALA A 71 5.65 1.37 0.66
C ALA A 71 4.58 0.31 0.84
N GLU A 72 4.99 -0.94 0.68
CA GLU A 72 4.17 -2.09 1.00
C GLU A 72 4.14 -2.33 2.50
N GLY A 73 2.93 -2.48 3.03
CA GLY A 73 2.69 -2.69 4.44
C GLY A 73 1.61 -3.71 4.69
N TYR A 74 1.28 -3.84 5.97
CA TYR A 74 0.25 -4.74 6.46
C TYR A 74 -0.69 -4.01 7.41
N TYR A 75 -1.95 -4.39 7.35
CA TYR A 75 -3.03 -3.83 8.15
C TYR A 75 -3.76 -4.94 8.90
N THR A 76 -4.23 -4.61 10.09
CA THR A 76 -5.20 -5.40 10.83
C THR A 76 -6.45 -4.57 11.08
N LEU A 77 -7.59 -5.12 10.70
CA LEU A 77 -8.89 -4.50 10.96
C LEU A 77 -9.33 -4.73 12.40
N ASP A 78 -8.87 -5.80 13.06
CA ASP A 78 -9.34 -6.18 14.39
C ASP A 78 -8.35 -7.12 15.10
N LEU A 79 -7.76 -6.63 16.19
CA LEU A 79 -6.86 -7.39 17.07
C LEU A 79 -7.53 -7.98 18.32
N THR A 80 -8.87 -8.07 18.36
CA THR A 80 -9.56 -8.80 19.43
C THR A 80 -9.25 -10.30 19.36
N GLU A 81 -9.47 -11.01 20.48
CA GLU A 81 -9.29 -12.47 20.54
C GLU A 81 -10.12 -13.23 19.48
N LEU A 82 -11.24 -12.66 19.01
CA LEU A 82 -12.07 -13.24 17.96
C LEU A 82 -11.38 -13.32 16.60
N ASN A 83 -10.37 -12.47 16.36
CA ASN A 83 -9.62 -12.42 15.10
C ASN A 83 -8.18 -12.88 15.22
N LYS A 84 -7.81 -13.46 16.37
CA LYS A 84 -6.49 -14.07 16.59
C LYS A 84 -6.21 -15.19 15.59
N GLY A 85 -4.99 -15.20 15.05
CA GLY A 85 -4.55 -16.19 14.07
C GLY A 85 -4.94 -15.88 12.63
N LYS A 86 -5.72 -14.81 12.38
CA LYS A 86 -5.90 -14.30 11.02
C LYS A 86 -4.62 -13.62 10.52
N GLY A 87 -4.35 -13.79 9.23
CA GLY A 87 -3.26 -13.10 8.56
C GLY A 87 -3.51 -11.60 8.49
N LEU A 88 -2.43 -10.82 8.45
CA LEU A 88 -2.52 -9.40 8.18
C LEU A 88 -2.87 -9.16 6.71
N GLU A 89 -3.67 -8.14 6.44
CA GLU A 89 -4.08 -7.79 5.09
C GLU A 89 -3.03 -6.84 4.46
N PRO A 90 -2.60 -7.05 3.21
CA PRO A 90 -1.62 -6.17 2.58
C PRO A 90 -2.26 -4.83 2.22
N VAL A 91 -1.47 -3.75 2.37
CA VAL A 91 -1.87 -2.37 2.10
C VAL A 91 -0.75 -1.58 1.44
N HIS A 92 -1.12 -0.59 0.62
CA HIS A 92 -0.17 0.45 0.24
C HIS A 92 -0.20 1.57 1.26
N VAL A 93 0.97 1.95 1.79
CA VAL A 93 1.11 3.11 2.67
C VAL A 93 1.88 4.19 1.93
N THR A 94 1.27 5.36 1.75
CA THR A 94 1.89 6.48 1.04
C THR A 94 2.10 7.66 1.96
N MET A 95 3.34 8.11 2.11
CA MET A 95 3.67 9.34 2.85
C MET A 95 3.40 10.55 1.96
N SER A 96 2.67 11.55 2.46
CA SER A 96 2.45 12.80 1.72
C SER A 96 3.76 13.55 1.47
N ALA A 97 3.82 14.33 0.38
CA ALA A 97 5.01 15.11 0.04
C ALA A 97 5.39 16.14 1.13
N ASP A 98 4.40 16.65 1.87
CA ASP A 98 4.58 17.57 2.99
C ASP A 98 4.72 16.87 4.36
N LYS A 99 4.75 15.53 4.38
CA LYS A 99 4.80 14.68 5.59
C LYS A 99 3.69 14.96 6.63
N LYS A 100 2.57 15.56 6.23
CA LYS A 100 1.45 15.84 7.14
C LYS A 100 0.48 14.68 7.30
N PHE A 101 0.36 13.81 6.31
CA PHE A 101 -0.54 12.66 6.36
C PHE A 101 0.08 11.45 5.69
N VAL A 102 -0.35 10.28 6.15
CA VAL A 102 -0.13 9.01 5.46
C VAL A 102 -1.46 8.55 4.87
N THR A 103 -1.42 8.03 3.65
CA THR A 103 -2.59 7.42 3.00
C THR A 103 -2.43 5.91 3.08
N VAL A 104 -3.42 5.23 3.63
CA VAL A 104 -3.48 3.76 3.73
C VAL A 104 -4.53 3.28 2.74
N ASP A 105 -4.10 2.55 1.73
CA ASP A 105 -4.96 1.96 0.70
C ASP A 105 -5.11 0.46 0.93
N GLN A 106 -6.33 0.07 1.33
CA GLN A 106 -6.74 -1.33 1.55
C GLN A 106 -7.23 -1.94 0.24
N TYR A 107 -6.34 -2.00 -0.76
CA TYR A 107 -6.68 -2.33 -2.15
C TYR A 107 -7.33 -3.71 -2.31
N THR A 108 -7.07 -4.66 -1.41
CA THR A 108 -7.68 -5.99 -1.40
C THR A 108 -9.15 -5.99 -0.98
N ARG A 109 -9.62 -4.92 -0.32
CA ARG A 109 -11.00 -4.78 0.17
C ARG A 109 -11.89 -3.89 -0.69
N GLY A 110 -11.32 -3.18 -1.65
CA GLY A 110 -12.04 -2.18 -2.45
C GLY A 110 -12.60 -1.01 -1.61
N LEU A 111 -12.00 -0.75 -0.45
CA LEU A 111 -12.35 0.40 0.39
C LEU A 111 -11.65 1.67 -0.12
N PRO A 112 -12.25 2.86 0.04
CA PRO A 112 -11.55 4.10 -0.23
C PRO A 112 -10.28 4.22 0.62
N PRO A 113 -9.17 4.76 0.08
CA PRO A 113 -7.96 4.99 0.86
C PRO A 113 -8.21 5.95 2.04
N THR A 114 -7.68 5.60 3.21
CA THR A 114 -7.81 6.39 4.43
C THR A 114 -6.63 7.33 4.57
N ARG A 115 -6.88 8.64 4.76
CA ARG A 115 -5.84 9.62 5.09
C ARG A 115 -5.75 9.81 6.60
N ILE A 116 -4.58 9.57 7.15
CA ILE A 116 -4.30 9.65 8.59
C ILE A 116 -3.30 10.76 8.83
N PRO A 117 -3.60 11.78 9.65
CA PRO A 117 -2.61 12.79 10.02
C PRO A 117 -1.43 12.13 10.72
N VAL A 118 -0.20 12.57 10.40
CA VAL A 118 1.03 12.00 10.98
C VAL A 118 1.08 12.18 12.50
N GLY A 119 0.53 13.28 13.03
CA GLY A 119 0.40 13.50 14.48
C GLY A 119 -0.67 12.65 15.17
N GLY A 120 -1.39 11.81 14.44
CA GLY A 120 -2.60 11.13 14.91
C GLY A 120 -3.86 11.97 14.68
N GLY A 121 -5.02 11.34 14.82
CA GLY A 121 -6.29 11.98 14.51
C GLY A 121 -7.47 11.02 14.56
N THR A 122 -8.64 11.52 14.18
CA THR A 122 -9.84 10.69 13.99
C THR A 122 -10.03 10.46 12.51
N VAL A 123 -10.21 9.21 12.10
CA VAL A 123 -10.35 8.81 10.70
C VAL A 123 -11.38 7.70 10.54
N ASP A 124 -11.86 7.53 9.31
CA ASP A 124 -12.69 6.39 8.93
C ASP A 124 -11.88 5.40 8.08
N PHE A 125 -11.72 4.16 8.56
CA PHE A 125 -11.06 3.07 7.82
C PHE A 125 -12.03 2.22 7.02
N ASP A 126 -13.15 1.88 7.66
CA ASP A 126 -14.20 1.03 7.13
C ASP A 126 -15.50 1.50 7.76
N HIS A 127 -16.50 1.83 6.94
CA HIS A 127 -17.79 2.33 7.40
C HIS A 127 -18.57 1.32 8.27
N ARG A 128 -18.12 0.06 8.36
CA ARG A 128 -18.74 -0.99 9.17
C ARG A 128 -18.10 -1.15 10.55
N PHE A 129 -16.79 -0.95 10.66
CA PHE A 129 -16.01 -1.32 11.86
C PHE A 129 -15.03 -0.23 12.32
N GLY A 130 -14.55 0.61 11.40
CA GLY A 130 -13.51 1.59 11.65
C GLY A 130 -13.98 3.04 11.54
N LEU A 131 -15.25 3.31 11.85
CA LEU A 131 -15.78 4.68 11.96
C LEU A 131 -15.24 5.38 13.20
N ASP A 132 -14.95 6.68 13.07
CA ASP A 132 -14.47 7.54 14.16
C ASP A 132 -13.23 6.99 14.89
N ALA A 133 -12.40 6.23 14.18
CA ALA A 133 -11.24 5.55 14.75
C ALA A 133 -10.21 6.58 15.22
N LYS A 134 -9.84 6.53 16.50
CA LYS A 134 -8.83 7.39 17.12
C LYS A 134 -7.45 6.77 16.89
N CYS A 135 -6.68 7.37 15.99
CA CYS A 135 -5.32 6.97 15.67
C CYS A 135 -4.29 7.77 16.48
N GLY A 136 -3.29 7.05 17.00
CA GLY A 136 -2.07 7.66 17.52
C GLY A 136 -1.17 8.20 16.40
N PRO A 137 -0.05 8.84 16.77
CA PRO A 137 0.92 9.35 15.81
C PRO A 137 1.55 8.22 14.99
N PHE A 138 1.85 8.53 13.73
CA PHE A 138 2.65 7.67 12.87
C PHE A 138 4.07 7.52 13.45
N GLN A 139 4.61 6.31 13.44
CA GLN A 139 5.94 5.99 13.99
C GLN A 139 6.12 6.34 15.48
N ALA A 140 5.06 6.21 16.29
CA ALA A 140 5.13 6.43 17.74
C ALA A 140 6.23 5.63 18.47
N GLN A 141 6.71 4.54 17.85
CA GLN A 141 7.75 3.67 18.39
C GLN A 141 9.18 4.13 18.08
N ASP A 142 9.37 5.06 17.13
CA ASP A 142 10.69 5.60 16.81
C ASP A 142 10.98 6.84 17.69
N PRO A 143 11.97 6.79 18.60
CA PRO A 143 12.31 7.90 19.49
C PRO A 143 12.90 9.12 18.75
N ASN A 144 13.25 8.99 17.48
CA ASN A 144 13.81 10.03 16.63
C ASN A 144 12.82 10.56 15.59
N TYR A 145 11.60 10.04 15.54
CA TYR A 145 10.64 10.46 14.53
C TYR A 145 10.23 11.92 14.69
N GLY A 146 10.36 12.69 13.61
CA GLY A 146 10.02 14.12 13.57
C GLY A 146 11.03 15.07 14.24
N LYS A 147 12.21 14.57 14.64
CA LYS A 147 13.35 15.38 15.09
C LYS A 147 14.25 15.82 13.94
#